data_AF-A0A3M1CWX4-F1
#
_entry.id   AF-A0A3M1CWX4-F1
#
_cell.length_a   1.000
_cell.length_b   1.000
_cell.length_c   1.000
_cell.angle_alpha   90.00
_cell.angle_beta   90.00
_cell.angle_gamma   90.00
#
_symmetry.space_group_name_H-M   'P 1'
#
loop_
_entity.id
_entity.type
_entity.pdbx_description
1 polymer ?
#
loop_
_entity_poly.entity_id
_entity_poly.type
_entity_poly.pdbx_seq_one_letter_code
_entity_poly.pdbx_strand_id
1 'polypeptide(L)'
;RHLCNFGVTVLLVNEVESVTGEFRATEKGISYLADNIVFLRYLEIGGQLRKAIGVLKKRLSDFEKTLREFEITRYGVKIGEPLVHLRGILRGTPEFATDGK
;
A
#
# COMPACT_ATOMS: atom_id res chain seq x y z
N ARG A 1 6.50 8.23 -21.20
CA ARG A 1 7.55 7.21 -21.47
C ARG A 1 8.89 7.78 -21.94
N HIS A 2 9.05 9.10 -22.19
CA HIS A 2 10.32 9.68 -22.64
C HIS A 2 11.51 9.34 -21.72
N LEU A 3 11.38 9.55 -20.40
CA LEU A 3 12.45 9.25 -19.42
C LEU A 3 12.83 7.76 -19.37
N CYS A 4 11.84 6.87 -19.46
CA CYS A 4 12.08 5.42 -19.45
C CYS A 4 12.91 4.97 -20.66
N ASN A 5 12.74 5.62 -21.82
CA ASN A 5 13.52 5.31 -23.02
C ASN A 5 15.00 5.72 -22.90
N PHE A 6 15.34 6.59 -21.95
CA PHE A 6 16.72 6.95 -21.62
C PHE A 6 17.31 6.12 -20.46
N GLY A 7 16.63 5.04 -20.03
CA GLY A 7 17.09 4.19 -18.93
C GLY A 7 16.92 4.80 -17.54
N VAL A 8 16.13 5.87 -17.40
CA VAL A 8 15.89 6.52 -16.10
C VAL A 8 14.77 5.80 -15.34
N THR A 9 15.04 5.44 -14.08
CA THR A 9 14.00 4.96 -13.15
C THR A 9 13.25 6.15 -12.56
N VAL A 10 11.92 6.18 -12.74
CA VAL A 10 11.07 7.28 -12.27
C VAL A 10 10.29 6.84 -11.04
N LEU A 11 10.44 7.57 -9.94
CA LEU A 11 9.58 7.45 -8.76
C LEU A 11 8.57 8.60 -8.77
N LEU A 12 7.27 8.26 -8.74
CA LEU A 12 6.18 9.22 -8.66
C LEU A 12 5.51 9.09 -7.30
N VAL A 13 5.31 10.22 -6.62
CA VAL A 13 4.55 10.29 -5.37
C VAL A 13 3.18 10.85 -5.70
N ASN A 14 2.13 10.13 -5.33
CA ASN A 14 0.75 10.55 -5.47
C ASN A 14 0.10 10.54 -4.10
N GLU A 15 -0.32 11.72 -3.63
CA GLU A 15 -1.20 11.82 -2.47
C GLU A 15 -2.62 11.44 -2.90
N VAL A 16 -3.36 10.74 -2.04
CA VAL A 16 -4.77 10.41 -2.28
C VAL A 16 -5.57 11.17 -1.25
N GLU A 17 -6.55 11.96 -1.68
CA GLU A 17 -7.32 12.86 -0.81
C GLU A 17 -8.03 12.16 0.36
N SER A 18 -8.33 10.85 0.26
CA SER A 18 -9.00 10.09 1.31
C SER A 18 -8.04 9.27 2.18
N VAL A 19 -7.89 9.70 3.43
CA VAL A 19 -7.14 8.98 4.48
C VAL A 19 -7.83 7.66 4.87
N THR A 20 -9.16 7.64 4.87
CA THR A 20 -10.04 6.49 5.14
C THR A 20 -11.17 6.41 4.10
N GLY A 21 -11.73 5.22 3.84
CA GLY A 21 -12.79 5.00 2.83
C GLY A 21 -12.40 4.12 1.64
N GLU A 22 -13.11 4.22 0.51
CA GLU A 22 -12.86 3.38 -0.68
C GLU A 22 -11.42 3.53 -1.18
N PHE A 23 -10.71 2.41 -1.31
CA PHE A 23 -9.34 2.41 -1.81
C PHE A 23 -9.30 2.82 -3.28
N ARG A 24 -8.64 3.94 -3.55
CA ARG A 24 -8.25 4.35 -4.89
C ARG A 24 -6.73 4.30 -4.99
N ALA A 25 -6.24 3.38 -5.81
CA ALA A 25 -4.81 3.21 -6.05
C ALA A 25 -4.14 4.45 -6.64
N THR A 26 -4.86 5.18 -7.49
CA THR A 26 -4.47 6.46 -8.08
C THR A 26 -5.71 7.28 -8.33
N GLU A 27 -5.62 8.59 -8.15
CA GLU A 27 -6.62 9.52 -8.69
C GLU A 27 -6.63 9.39 -10.22
N LYS A 28 -7.84 9.31 -10.79
CA LYS A 28 -8.19 9.04 -12.20
C LYS A 28 -7.00 8.83 -13.17
N GLY A 29 -6.72 7.57 -13.51
CA GLY A 29 -6.03 7.21 -14.77
C GLY A 29 -4.50 7.07 -14.74
N ILE A 30 -3.82 7.36 -13.62
CA ILE A 30 -2.34 7.33 -13.56
C ILE A 30 -1.79 5.90 -13.41
N SER A 31 -2.58 4.95 -12.89
CA SER A 31 -2.17 3.54 -12.69
C SER A 31 -1.64 2.84 -13.95
N TYR A 32 -2.01 3.28 -15.15
CA TYR A 32 -1.50 2.69 -16.40
C TYR A 32 -0.05 3.11 -16.70
N LEU A 33 0.36 4.30 -16.26
CA LEU A 33 1.70 4.83 -16.47
C LEU A 33 2.76 4.11 -15.63
N ALA A 34 2.35 3.52 -14.50
CA ALA A 34 3.23 2.83 -13.59
C ALA A 34 3.31 1.33 -13.88
N ASP A 35 4.54 0.82 -13.94
CA ASP A 35 4.81 -0.62 -14.00
C ASP A 35 4.68 -1.27 -12.62
N ASN A 36 5.06 -0.54 -11.57
CA ASN A 36 4.96 -0.95 -10.18
C ASN A 36 4.15 0.09 -9.38
N ILE A 37 3.23 -0.38 -8.55
CA ILE A 37 2.39 0.48 -7.70
C ILE A 37 2.56 -0.01 -6.26
N VAL A 38 3.18 0.82 -5.43
CA VAL A 38 3.27 0.66 -3.99
C VAL A 38 2.32 1.69 -3.37
N PHE A 39 1.55 1.28 -2.37
CA PHE A 39 0.67 2.18 -1.64
C PHE A 39 0.97 2.13 -0.15
N LEU A 40 0.71 3.27 0.49
CA LEU A 40 0.81 3.46 1.94
C LEU A 40 -0.58 3.81 2.45
N ARG A 41 -0.97 3.23 3.57
CA ARG A 41 -2.32 3.43 4.11
C ARG A 41 -2.33 3.50 5.62
N TYR A 42 -3.16 4.37 6.15
CA TYR A 42 -3.48 4.42 7.57
C TYR A 42 -4.61 3.43 7.90
N LEU A 43 -4.50 2.79 9.06
CA LEU A 43 -5.50 1.90 9.62
C LEU A 43 -5.66 2.17 11.10
N GLU A 44 -6.88 2.09 11.60
CA GLU A 44 -7.18 2.19 13.02
C GLU A 44 -7.38 0.80 13.60
N ILE A 45 -6.59 0.41 14.60
CA ILE A 45 -6.74 -0.85 15.33
C ILE A 45 -6.65 -0.57 16.81
N GLY A 46 -7.68 -0.95 17.57
CA GLY A 46 -7.70 -0.77 19.02
C GLY A 46 -7.52 0.69 19.45
N GLY A 47 -8.06 1.64 18.67
CA GLY A 47 -7.92 3.08 18.91
C GLY A 47 -6.52 3.64 18.59
N GLN A 48 -5.65 2.86 17.93
CA GLN A 48 -4.33 3.31 17.51
C GLN A 48 -4.25 3.42 15.99
N LEU A 49 -3.70 4.55 15.54
CA LEU A 49 -3.41 4.78 14.13
C LEU A 49 -2.11 4.07 13.75
N ARG A 50 -2.22 3.03 12.93
CA ARG A 50 -1.11 2.25 12.39
C ARG A 50 -0.97 2.51 10.89
N LYS A 51 0.17 2.12 10.31
CA LYS A 51 0.47 2.30 8.89
C LYS A 51 0.73 0.95 8.22
N ALA A 52 0.12 0.73 7.07
CA ALA A 52 0.35 -0.44 6.24
C ALA A 52 0.95 -0.05 4.89
N ILE A 53 1.81 -0.92 4.39
CA ILE A 53 2.40 -0.87 3.06
C ILE A 53 1.99 -2.11 2.29
N GLY A 54 1.71 -1.91 1.00
CA GLY A 54 1.38 -3.00 0.10
C GLY A 54 1.81 -2.70 -1.33
N VAL A 55 1.97 -3.77 -2.10
CA VAL A 55 2.17 -3.69 -3.55
C VAL A 55 0.85 -4.05 -4.20
N LEU A 56 0.33 -3.16 -5.04
CA LEU A 56 -0.91 -3.41 -5.78
C LEU A 56 -0.62 -4.03 -7.16
N LYS A 57 0.51 -3.64 -7.75
CA LYS A 57 0.89 -4.04 -9.10
C LYS A 57 2.40 -4.11 -9.18
N LYS A 58 2.89 -5.16 -9.83
CA LYS A 58 4.27 -5.27 -10.28
C LYS A 58 4.28 -5.91 -11.66
N ARG A 59 5.03 -5.34 -12.61
CA ARG A 59 5.24 -5.98 -13.92
C ARG A 59 6.54 -6.79 -13.88
N LEU A 60 6.61 -7.82 -14.73
CA LEU A 60 7.81 -8.65 -14.98
C LEU A 60 8.24 -9.59 -13.84
N SER A 61 7.58 -9.60 -12.68
CA SER A 61 7.89 -10.54 -11.58
C SER A 61 6.80 -10.56 -10.51
N ASP A 62 6.82 -11.57 -9.64
CA ASP A 62 5.89 -11.69 -8.51
C ASP A 62 6.19 -10.66 -7.40
N PHE A 63 5.22 -10.46 -6.51
CA PHE A 63 5.28 -9.51 -5.41
C PHE A 63 4.57 -10.04 -4.16
N GLU A 64 4.88 -9.41 -3.02
CA GLU A 64 4.26 -9.75 -1.74
C GLU A 64 2.75 -9.48 -1.76
N LYS A 65 1.94 -10.54 -1.59
CA LYS A 65 0.47 -10.46 -1.64
C LYS A 65 -0.15 -10.06 -0.29
N THR A 66 0.63 -10.06 0.79
CA THR A 66 0.19 -9.62 2.10
C THR A 66 0.47 -8.14 2.32
N LEU A 67 -0.42 -7.46 3.02
CA LEU A 67 -0.12 -6.14 3.56
C LEU A 67 0.77 -6.28 4.78
N ARG A 68 1.76 -5.40 4.92
CA ARG A 68 2.66 -5.39 6.06
C ARG A 68 2.51 -4.09 6.81
N GLU A 69 2.66 -4.14 8.13
CA GLU A 69 2.85 -2.91 8.89
C GLU A 69 4.19 -2.27 8.51
N PHE A 70 4.26 -0.94 8.54
CA PHE A 70 5.55 -0.25 8.48
C PHE A 70 5.63 0.90 9.47
N GLU A 71 6.85 1.20 9.88
CA GLU A 71 7.19 2.30 10.77
C GLU A 71 8.22 3.20 10.10
N ILE A 72 8.11 4.51 10.34
CA ILE A 72 9.16 5.46 9.99
C ILE A 72 9.95 5.70 11.26
N THR A 73 11.19 5.24 11.29
CA THR A 73 12.10 5.35 12.42
C THR A 73 13.19 6.36 12.12
N ARG A 74 14.01 6.71 13.13
CA ARG A 74 15.23 7.52 12.91
C ARG A 74 16.24 6.90 11.94
N TYR A 75 16.11 5.61 11.63
CA TYR A 75 16.95 4.88 10.69
C TYR A 75 16.30 4.68 9.32
N GLY A 76 15.12 5.26 9.09
CA GLY A 76 14.35 5.10 7.87
C GLY A 76 13.14 4.17 8.04
N VAL A 77 12.68 3.60 6.92
CA VAL A 77 11.48 2.77 6.85
C VAL A 77 11.78 1.36 7.34
N LYS A 78 11.06 0.91 8.36
CA LYS A 78 11.06 -0.46 8.85
C LYS A 78 9.79 -1.17 8.41
N ILE A 79 9.95 -2.30 7.71
CA ILE A 79 8.82 -3.16 7.31
C ILE A 79 8.65 -4.24 8.39
N GLY A 80 7.45 -4.34 8.94
CA GLY A 80 7.09 -5.29 9.98
C GLY A 80 6.43 -6.56 9.45
N GLU A 81 5.61 -7.15 10.33
CA GLU A 81 4.94 -8.41 10.07
C GLU A 81 3.76 -8.29 9.09
N PRO A 82 3.42 -9.36 8.38
CA PRO A 82 2.18 -9.46 7.61
C PRO A 82 0.93 -9.28 8.48
N LEU A 83 0.01 -8.44 8.02
CA LEU A 83 -1.29 -8.17 8.65
C LEU A 83 -2.33 -9.26 8.31
N VAL A 84 -1.98 -10.54 8.49
CA VAL A 84 -2.81 -11.69 8.08
C VAL A 84 -4.07 -11.88 8.92
N HIS A 85 -4.09 -11.35 10.14
CA HIS A 85 -5.22 -11.45 11.06
C HIS A 85 -6.32 -10.40 10.81
N LEU A 86 -6.20 -9.62 9.73
CA LEU A 86 -7.09 -8.51 9.43
C LEU A 86 -7.70 -8.67 8.04
N ARG A 87 -8.98 -8.33 7.92
CA ARG A 87 -9.71 -8.21 6.66
C ARG A 87 -10.23 -6.79 6.52
N GLY A 88 -10.65 -6.42 5.31
CA GLY A 88 -11.24 -5.09 5.08
C GLY A 88 -10.25 -3.91 5.10
N ILE A 89 -8.93 -4.14 5.21
CA ILE A 89 -7.92 -3.06 5.21
C ILE A 89 -8.05 -2.18 3.94
N LEU A 90 -8.30 -2.79 2.78
CA LEU A 90 -8.51 -2.05 1.54
C LEU A 90 -9.88 -1.34 1.48
N ARG A 91 -10.85 -1.72 2.31
CA ARG A 91 -12.15 -1.04 2.38
C ARG A 91 -12.15 0.15 3.36
N GLY A 92 -11.11 0.28 4.17
CA GLY A 92 -10.95 1.34 5.16
C GLY A 92 -11.55 1.02 6.53
N THR A 93 -12.28 -0.07 6.65
CA THR A 93 -12.82 -0.59 7.91
C THR A 93 -12.14 -1.92 8.20
N PRO A 94 -10.96 -1.92 8.86
CA PRO A 94 -10.26 -3.16 9.18
C PRO A 94 -11.01 -3.92 10.27
N GLU A 95 -11.23 -5.20 10.05
CA GLU A 95 -11.86 -6.11 11.01
C GLU A 95 -10.90 -7.24 11.30
N PHE A 96 -10.86 -7.71 12.55
CA PHE A 96 -10.15 -8.94 12.86
C PHE A 96 -10.81 -10.09 12.09
N ALA A 97 -10.00 -10.84 11.35
CA ALA A 97 -10.46 -12.06 10.71
C ALA A 97 -10.83 -13.03 11.85
N THR A 98 -12.12 -13.20 12.11
CA THR A 98 -12.58 -14.31 12.94
C THR A 98 -12.20 -15.60 12.23
N ASP A 99 -11.29 -16.34 12.86
CA ASP A 99 -10.96 -17.69 12.41
C ASP A 99 -12.23 -18.51 12.62
N GLY A 100 -12.92 -18.84 11.52
CA GLY A 100 -14.13 -19.62 11.56
C GLY A 100 -13.81 -21.00 12.10
N LYS A 101 -14.12 -21.23 13.37
CA LYS A 101 -14.45 -22.55 13.89
C LYS A 101 -15.96 -22.70 13.93
#